data_AF-A0A5M3MBD1-F1
#
_entry.id   AF-A0A5M3MBD1-F1
#
_cell.length_a   1.000
_cell.length_b   1.000
_cell.length_c   1.000
_cell.angle_alpha   90.00
_cell.angle_beta   90.00
_cell.angle_gamma   90.00
#
_symmetry.space_group_name_H-M   'P 1'
#
loop_
_entity.id
_entity.type
_entity.pdbx_description
1 polymer ?
#
loop_
_entity_poly.entity_id
_entity_poly.type
_entity_poly.pdbx_seq_one_letter_code
_entity_poly.pdbx_strand_id
1 'polypeptide(L)'
;MSSSSGTPNASGELQGLDLAQQKFGPLLSPVAATPRAWTRYALSRERTVQVYNHRTVINIKPGKEDEEEDKLETLLFRGNESGIIRRKISARVEELEREMKLPLGTFVTCISMLNCYVLLEDFQDPRDCNIIARIYSPSTPACIDVSFRHHFRARAFGHEWNYSLGYKIHRRPAPEAPDGKGIIRDLKENNYHHTKDGWRTISTGYYDEKNVERGEVYLGHEDVFDICDLLLGPIDEPDQDAPEDEKIAFRRRLVWCVRLLMASVGIGYKMACVDSEEDDGVSTDMRWLVENYGNWFARGIRKACGFELTRDAEEAQQFREYQKEQEEEARSGGGFDDEDMPDFFAPGFGAALLAQLAMNANLQRDAGGVD
;
A
#
# COMPACT_ATOMS: atom_id res chain seq x y z
N MET A 1 70.11 -3.54 11.62
CA MET A 1 69.06 -3.17 12.60
C MET A 1 68.93 -1.66 12.50
N SER A 2 67.90 -1.08 11.91
CA SER A 2 66.52 -1.19 12.37
C SER A 2 65.54 -1.17 11.20
N SER A 3 64.79 -2.26 11.09
CA SER A 3 63.56 -2.39 10.32
C SER A 3 62.50 -1.47 10.93
N SER A 4 62.07 -0.43 10.20
CA SER A 4 60.87 0.33 10.57
C SER A 4 59.65 -0.53 10.22
N SER A 5 59.12 -1.21 11.23
CA SER A 5 57.81 -1.86 11.19
C SER A 5 56.74 -0.79 11.03
N GLY A 6 56.29 -0.57 9.80
CA GLY A 6 55.03 0.13 9.54
C GLY A 6 53.89 -0.74 10.04
N THR A 7 53.27 -0.33 11.15
CA THR A 7 52.00 -0.88 11.62
C THR A 7 50.91 -0.56 10.58
N PRO A 8 50.22 -1.56 10.00
CA PRO A 8 49.06 -1.29 9.17
C PRO A 8 47.87 -1.08 10.10
N ASN A 9 47.69 0.15 10.59
CA ASN A 9 46.50 0.56 11.32
C ASN A 9 45.74 1.60 10.51
N ALA A 10 44.90 1.12 9.61
CA ALA A 10 43.78 1.85 9.05
C ALA A 10 42.79 0.83 8.48
N SER A 11 42.01 0.17 9.34
CA SER A 11 40.68 -0.29 8.92
C SER A 11 39.86 0.97 8.67
N GLY A 12 40.03 1.57 7.49
CA GLY A 12 39.28 2.75 7.10
C GLY A 12 37.79 2.46 7.27
N GLU A 13 37.09 3.34 7.99
CA GLU A 13 35.64 3.24 8.10
C GLU A 13 35.06 3.17 6.68
N LEU A 14 34.26 2.13 6.42
CA LEU A 14 33.62 1.96 5.12
C LEU A 14 32.72 3.18 4.84
N GLN A 15 32.74 3.66 3.61
CA GLN A 15 31.95 4.82 3.16
C GLN A 15 31.28 4.54 1.82
N GLY A 16 30.36 5.41 1.44
CA GLY A 16 29.72 5.33 0.14
C GLY A 16 28.92 4.06 -0.05
N LEU A 17 28.97 3.53 -1.26
CA LEU A 17 28.25 2.33 -1.65
C LEU A 17 28.71 1.10 -0.85
N ASP A 18 30.01 1.01 -0.52
CA ASP A 18 30.57 -0.11 0.24
C ASP A 18 29.94 -0.23 1.64
N LEU A 19 29.72 0.91 2.32
CA LEU A 19 29.02 0.94 3.60
C LEU A 19 27.56 0.49 3.47
N ALA A 20 26.86 0.97 2.44
CA ALA A 20 25.46 0.62 2.20
C ALA A 20 25.31 -0.88 1.88
N GLN A 21 26.21 -1.42 1.04
CA GLN A 21 26.26 -2.82 0.66
C GLN A 21 26.60 -3.72 1.87
N GLN A 22 27.54 -3.30 2.72
CA GLN A 22 27.87 -4.07 3.92
C GLN A 22 26.69 -4.15 4.90
N LYS A 23 25.97 -3.04 5.09
CA LYS A 23 24.88 -2.96 6.08
C LYS A 23 23.55 -3.53 5.57
N PHE A 24 23.25 -3.38 4.29
CA PHE A 24 21.93 -3.63 3.72
C PHE A 24 21.94 -4.40 2.41
N GLY A 25 23.09 -4.94 2.00
CA GLY A 25 23.22 -5.68 0.76
C GLY A 25 22.60 -7.08 0.79
N PRO A 26 22.37 -7.69 -0.38
CA PRO A 26 22.71 -7.13 -1.69
C PRO A 26 21.75 -6.02 -2.14
N LEU A 27 22.30 -4.88 -2.56
CA LEU A 27 21.53 -3.82 -3.22
C LEU A 27 21.20 -4.23 -4.67
N LEU A 28 20.05 -3.77 -5.17
CA LEU A 28 19.55 -4.13 -6.50
C LEU A 28 20.09 -3.14 -7.53
N SER A 29 21.07 -3.56 -8.33
CA SER A 29 21.63 -2.73 -9.43
C SER A 29 21.91 -1.26 -9.03
N PRO A 30 22.74 -1.01 -7.99
CA PRO A 30 22.90 0.31 -7.43
C PRO A 30 23.44 1.31 -8.46
N VAL A 31 22.78 2.45 -8.60
CA VAL A 31 23.17 3.51 -9.54
C VAL A 31 24.39 4.28 -9.03
N ALA A 32 25.13 4.87 -9.98
CA ALA A 32 26.23 5.75 -9.66
C ALA A 32 25.75 6.99 -8.87
N ALA A 33 26.35 7.22 -7.70
CA ALA A 33 26.12 8.41 -6.90
C ALA A 33 27.37 8.75 -6.08
N THR A 34 27.42 9.96 -5.52
CA THR A 34 28.57 10.38 -4.68
C THR A 34 28.69 9.49 -3.43
N PRO A 35 29.92 9.22 -2.92
CA PRO A 35 30.11 8.50 -1.66
C PRO A 35 29.31 9.12 -0.51
N ARG A 36 29.24 10.47 -0.45
CA ARG A 36 28.46 11.19 0.55
C ARG A 36 26.96 10.84 0.51
N ALA A 37 26.39 10.64 -0.67
CA ALA A 37 24.97 10.30 -0.82
C ALA A 37 24.68 8.89 -0.28
N TRP A 38 25.46 7.89 -0.69
CA TRP A 38 25.33 6.53 -0.19
C TRP A 38 25.62 6.40 1.31
N THR A 39 26.61 7.13 1.84
CA THR A 39 26.84 7.19 3.31
C THR A 39 25.62 7.75 4.03
N ARG A 40 25.03 8.86 3.54
CA ARG A 40 23.81 9.45 4.14
C ARG A 40 22.63 8.50 4.10
N TYR A 41 22.42 7.82 2.97
CA TYR A 41 21.42 6.78 2.82
C TYR A 41 21.60 5.68 3.88
N ALA A 42 22.81 5.13 4.01
CA ALA A 42 23.09 4.04 4.95
C ALA A 42 22.84 4.47 6.40
N LEU A 43 23.29 5.67 6.80
CA LEU A 43 23.07 6.21 8.13
C LEU A 43 21.59 6.50 8.42
N SER A 44 20.85 7.03 7.43
CA SER A 44 19.42 7.31 7.56
C SER A 44 18.61 6.02 7.73
N ARG A 45 18.91 4.99 6.91
CA ARG A 45 18.29 3.66 6.99
C ARG A 45 18.62 2.97 8.31
N GLU A 46 19.88 2.98 8.73
CA GLU A 46 20.32 2.40 9.99
C GLU A 46 19.58 3.02 11.18
N ARG A 47 19.53 4.35 11.24
CA ARG A 47 18.79 5.05 12.29
C ARG A 47 17.31 4.71 12.28
N THR A 48 16.70 4.63 11.10
CA THR A 48 15.29 4.27 10.96
C THR A 48 15.04 2.86 11.50
N VAL A 49 15.89 1.90 11.12
CA VAL A 49 15.82 0.52 11.63
C VAL A 49 15.99 0.48 13.15
N GLN A 50 16.96 1.20 13.71
CA GLN A 50 17.16 1.26 15.16
C GLN A 50 15.94 1.83 15.91
N VAL A 51 15.26 2.83 15.34
CA VAL A 51 14.11 3.46 16.00
C VAL A 51 12.83 2.63 15.86
N TYR A 52 12.60 2.02 14.69
CA TYR A 52 11.30 1.43 14.32
C TYR A 52 11.28 -0.09 14.25
N ASN A 53 12.42 -0.75 14.09
CA ASN A 53 12.46 -2.21 13.98
C ASN A 53 12.42 -2.90 15.35
N HIS A 54 12.83 -2.22 16.43
CA HIS A 54 12.77 -2.76 17.80
C HIS A 54 11.41 -2.59 18.50
N ARG A 55 10.45 -1.87 17.91
CA ARG A 55 9.13 -1.63 18.53
C ARG A 55 8.17 -2.82 18.47
N THR A 56 8.65 -4.02 18.15
CA THR A 56 7.78 -5.20 17.92
C THR A 56 8.41 -6.50 18.41
N VAL A 57 8.96 -6.51 19.63
CA VAL A 57 9.15 -7.77 20.38
C VAL A 57 8.51 -7.61 21.75
N ILE A 58 7.18 -7.72 21.82
CA ILE A 58 6.56 -8.18 23.05
C ILE A 58 6.90 -9.66 23.12
N ASN A 59 7.92 -10.00 23.91
CA ASN A 59 8.22 -11.36 24.31
C ASN A 59 6.97 -11.92 25.02
N ILE A 60 6.19 -12.73 24.32
CA ILE A 60 5.26 -13.62 25.00
C ILE A 60 6.14 -14.66 25.67
N LYS A 61 6.37 -14.51 26.98
CA LYS A 61 6.93 -15.60 27.77
C LYS A 61 5.98 -16.81 27.58
N PRO A 62 6.50 -18.02 27.32
CA PRO A 62 5.66 -19.21 27.32
C PRO A 62 5.15 -19.42 28.75
N GLY A 63 3.96 -18.89 29.01
CA GLY A 63 3.21 -19.11 30.23
C GLY A 63 2.48 -20.43 30.06
N LYS A 64 2.94 -21.41 30.85
CA LYS A 64 2.36 -22.73 31.15
C LYS A 64 1.08 -23.08 30.40
N GLU A 65 1.22 -24.13 29.57
CA GLU A 65 0.17 -25.03 29.14
C GLU A 65 -0.69 -25.42 30.34
N ASP A 66 -1.87 -24.82 30.50
CA ASP A 66 -2.96 -25.35 31.32
C ASP A 66 -4.26 -24.67 30.84
N GLU A 67 -5.00 -25.40 29.99
CA GLU A 67 -6.45 -25.37 29.80
C GLU A 67 -7.18 -24.01 29.66
N GLU A 68 -6.89 -23.19 28.64
CA GLU A 68 -7.89 -22.25 28.05
C GLU A 68 -7.54 -21.92 26.57
N GLU A 69 -7.77 -22.87 25.66
CA GLU A 69 -7.54 -22.68 24.22
C GLU A 69 -8.43 -21.58 23.60
N ASP A 70 -9.65 -21.36 24.11
CA ASP A 70 -10.58 -20.35 23.57
C ASP A 70 -10.33 -18.91 24.05
N LYS A 71 -9.58 -18.69 25.14
CA LYS A 71 -9.25 -17.33 25.62
C LYS A 71 -7.93 -16.80 25.08
N LEU A 72 -7.04 -17.68 24.59
CA LEU A 72 -5.75 -17.29 24.01
C LEU A 72 -5.93 -16.57 22.66
N GLU A 73 -6.87 -17.03 21.82
CA GLU A 73 -7.26 -16.33 20.59
C GLU A 73 -7.97 -15.00 20.83
N THR A 74 -8.52 -14.74 22.02
CA THR A 74 -9.14 -13.42 22.28
C THR A 74 -8.13 -12.43 22.86
N LEU A 75 -7.12 -12.92 23.59
CA LEU A 75 -6.07 -12.09 24.22
C LEU A 75 -4.85 -11.84 23.32
N LEU A 76 -4.58 -12.70 22.32
CA LEU A 76 -3.50 -12.48 21.34
C LEU A 76 -3.81 -11.37 20.32
N PHE A 77 -5.09 -11.00 20.15
CA PHE A 77 -5.53 -10.08 19.10
C PHE A 77 -5.71 -8.64 19.57
N ARG A 78 -6.02 -8.40 20.86
CA ARG A 78 -6.06 -7.06 21.44
C ARG A 78 -4.66 -6.63 21.88
N GLY A 79 -3.92 -5.95 21.00
CA GLY A 79 -2.62 -5.36 21.33
C GLY A 79 -1.45 -5.76 20.43
N ASN A 80 -1.68 -6.57 19.38
CA ASN A 80 -0.66 -6.86 18.36
C ASN A 80 -1.14 -6.58 16.92
N GLU A 81 -2.03 -5.60 16.76
CA GLU A 81 -2.53 -5.14 15.46
C GLU A 81 -1.37 -4.72 14.57
N SER A 82 -0.37 -4.02 15.14
CA SER A 82 0.87 -3.66 14.42
C SER A 82 1.66 -4.87 13.92
N GLY A 83 1.67 -5.98 14.65
CA GLY A 83 2.32 -7.22 14.21
C GLY A 83 1.56 -7.91 13.09
N ILE A 84 0.22 -7.88 13.12
CA ILE A 84 -0.63 -8.37 12.02
C ILE A 84 -0.32 -7.57 10.75
N ILE A 85 -0.37 -6.24 10.82
CA ILE A 85 -0.11 -5.35 9.68
C ILE A 85 1.29 -5.57 9.11
N ARG A 86 2.31 -5.70 9.96
CA ARG A 86 3.67 -5.99 9.51
C ARG A 86 3.74 -7.32 8.74
N ARG A 87 3.10 -8.39 9.23
CA ARG A 87 3.05 -9.68 8.52
C ARG A 87 2.34 -9.56 7.18
N LYS A 88 1.26 -8.79 7.10
CA LYS A 88 0.55 -8.53 5.83
C LYS A 88 1.43 -7.77 4.85
N ILE A 89 2.09 -6.69 5.29
CA ILE A 89 3.05 -5.95 4.47
C ILE A 89 4.13 -6.90 3.93
N SER A 90 4.75 -7.71 4.78
CA SER A 90 5.75 -8.68 4.35
C SER A 90 5.20 -9.66 3.31
N ALA A 91 4.03 -10.25 3.55
CA ALA A 91 3.40 -11.19 2.61
C ALA A 91 3.12 -10.55 1.25
N ARG A 92 2.55 -9.34 1.20
CA ARG A 92 2.25 -8.63 -0.06
C ARG A 92 3.50 -8.21 -0.81
N VAL A 93 4.55 -7.83 -0.09
CA VAL A 93 5.84 -7.48 -0.73
C VAL A 93 6.54 -8.74 -1.25
N GLU A 94 6.50 -9.87 -0.53
CA GLU A 94 7.05 -11.15 -1.00
C GLU A 94 6.30 -11.69 -2.24
N GLU A 95 4.98 -11.53 -2.30
CA GLU A 95 4.20 -11.84 -3.51
C GLU A 95 4.72 -11.04 -4.72
N LEU A 96 4.91 -9.73 -4.55
CA LEU A 96 5.49 -8.88 -5.59
C LEU A 96 6.93 -9.28 -5.96
N GLU A 97 7.78 -9.60 -4.98
CA GLU A 97 9.14 -10.06 -5.26
C GLU A 97 9.15 -11.33 -6.13
N ARG A 98 8.22 -12.28 -5.88
CA ARG A 98 8.06 -13.48 -6.73
C ARG A 98 7.63 -13.12 -8.15
N GLU A 99 6.64 -12.24 -8.29
CA GLU A 99 6.18 -11.77 -9.61
C GLU A 99 7.30 -11.09 -10.40
N MET A 100 8.10 -10.26 -9.71
CA MET A 100 9.26 -9.56 -10.27
C MET A 100 10.47 -10.47 -10.51
N LYS A 101 10.39 -11.75 -10.11
CA LYS A 101 11.50 -12.73 -10.16
C LYS A 101 12.74 -12.25 -9.40
N LEU A 102 12.53 -11.58 -8.27
CA LEU A 102 13.58 -11.12 -7.37
C LEU A 102 13.79 -12.11 -6.21
N PRO A 103 14.98 -12.15 -5.60
CA PRO A 103 15.18 -12.87 -4.35
C PRO A 103 14.24 -12.34 -3.25
N LEU A 104 13.65 -13.26 -2.48
CA LEU A 104 12.80 -12.88 -1.35
C LEU A 104 13.59 -12.05 -0.34
N GLY A 105 12.99 -10.97 0.14
CA GLY A 105 13.61 -10.03 1.07
C GLY A 105 14.23 -8.79 0.44
N THR A 106 14.32 -8.73 -0.90
CA THR A 106 14.90 -7.59 -1.64
C THR A 106 14.24 -6.26 -1.24
N PHE A 107 12.91 -6.20 -1.26
CA PHE A 107 12.10 -5.07 -0.84
C PHE A 107 11.59 -5.20 0.59
N VAL A 108 11.31 -6.41 1.10
CA VAL A 108 10.81 -6.56 2.48
C VAL A 108 11.75 -5.90 3.49
N THR A 109 13.06 -6.09 3.33
CA THR A 109 14.08 -5.50 4.22
C THR A 109 14.27 -4.00 4.01
N CYS A 110 13.77 -3.46 2.89
CA CYS A 110 13.84 -2.04 2.54
C CYS A 110 12.70 -1.21 3.15
N ILE A 111 11.66 -1.87 3.66
CA ILE A 111 10.47 -1.20 4.19
C ILE A 111 10.56 -1.09 5.72
N SER A 112 10.34 0.11 6.24
CA SER A 112 10.25 0.40 7.68
C SER A 112 8.93 1.06 8.02
N MET A 113 8.17 0.48 8.95
CA MET A 113 6.90 1.03 9.42
C MET A 113 7.16 2.13 10.46
N LEU A 114 6.92 3.38 10.08
CA LEU A 114 7.18 4.57 10.91
C LEU A 114 6.01 4.87 11.86
N ASN A 115 4.79 4.55 11.44
CA ASN A 115 3.58 4.64 12.24
C ASN A 115 2.62 3.53 11.84
N CYS A 116 1.93 2.96 12.83
CA CYS A 116 0.87 2.01 12.62
C CYS A 116 -0.20 2.23 13.68
N TYR A 117 -1.29 2.86 13.27
CA TYR A 117 -2.53 2.86 14.04
C TYR A 117 -3.56 2.11 13.21
N VAL A 118 -4.13 1.05 13.77
CA VAL A 118 -5.20 0.29 13.15
C VAL A 118 -6.21 -0.07 14.22
N LEU A 119 -7.48 0.19 13.93
CA LEU A 119 -8.63 -0.27 14.68
C LEU A 119 -9.34 -1.28 13.80
N LEU A 120 -9.35 -2.53 14.26
CA LEU A 120 -10.07 -3.63 13.62
C LEU A 120 -11.44 -3.76 14.27
N GLU A 121 -12.46 -4.00 13.46
CA GLU A 121 -13.77 -4.52 13.93
C GLU A 121 -13.73 -6.05 13.97
N ASP A 122 -14.89 -6.68 14.20
CA ASP A 122 -15.01 -8.13 14.24
C ASP A 122 -14.47 -8.75 12.94
N PHE A 123 -13.88 -9.95 13.02
CA PHE A 123 -13.29 -10.66 11.87
C PHE A 123 -12.08 -9.99 11.18
N GLN A 124 -11.39 -9.06 11.85
CA GLN A 124 -10.20 -8.37 11.32
C GLN A 124 -10.48 -7.38 10.18
N ASP A 125 -11.74 -6.96 10.01
CA ASP A 125 -12.06 -5.92 9.04
C ASP A 125 -11.54 -4.56 9.54
N PRO A 126 -10.74 -3.84 8.72
CA PRO A 126 -10.14 -2.59 9.17
C PRO A 126 -11.18 -1.47 9.17
N ARG A 127 -11.51 -1.00 10.36
CA ARG A 127 -12.41 0.15 10.55
C ARG A 127 -11.68 1.46 10.39
N ASP A 128 -10.61 1.68 11.14
CA ASP A 128 -9.80 2.90 11.05
C ASP A 128 -8.33 2.53 10.88
N CYS A 129 -7.62 3.18 9.96
CA CYS A 129 -6.17 3.04 9.89
C CYS A 129 -5.44 4.36 9.61
N ASN A 130 -4.22 4.43 10.10
CA ASN A 130 -3.22 5.41 9.72
C ASN A 130 -1.85 4.72 9.74
N ILE A 131 -1.42 4.28 8.56
CA ILE A 131 -0.15 3.57 8.36
C ILE A 131 0.79 4.52 7.63
N ILE A 132 2.02 4.62 8.13
CA ILE A 132 3.11 5.33 7.47
C ILE A 132 4.28 4.37 7.35
N ALA A 133 4.72 4.14 6.12
CA ALA A 133 5.87 3.32 5.81
C ALA A 133 6.93 4.15 5.09
N ARG A 134 8.20 3.76 5.23
CA ARG A 134 9.33 4.29 4.46
C ARG A 134 9.98 3.16 3.69
N ILE A 135 10.08 3.31 2.38
CA ILE A 135 10.75 2.39 1.47
C ILE A 135 12.11 3.00 1.13
N TYR A 136 13.19 2.37 1.60
CA TYR A 136 14.52 2.72 1.14
C TYR A 136 14.78 2.06 -0.20
N SER A 137 15.17 2.82 -1.23
CA SER A 137 15.44 2.21 -2.53
C SER A 137 16.62 1.24 -2.44
N PRO A 138 16.53 0.05 -3.05
CA PRO A 138 17.67 -0.83 -3.20
C PRO A 138 18.59 -0.38 -4.36
N SER A 139 18.12 0.50 -5.25
CA SER A 139 18.83 0.90 -6.47
C SER A 139 19.44 2.29 -6.39
N THR A 140 18.88 3.18 -5.58
CA THR A 140 19.31 4.59 -5.46
C THR A 140 19.50 5.00 -4.00
N PRO A 141 20.36 6.00 -3.69
CA PRO A 141 20.53 6.50 -2.32
C PRO A 141 19.37 7.42 -1.90
N ALA A 142 18.13 6.95 -2.05
CA ALA A 142 16.89 7.67 -1.83
C ALA A 142 15.87 6.81 -1.05
N CYS A 143 14.79 7.43 -0.59
CA CYS A 143 13.66 6.73 -0.01
C CYS A 143 12.32 7.38 -0.37
N ILE A 144 11.23 6.62 -0.21
CA ILE A 144 9.85 7.08 -0.39
C ILE A 144 9.13 6.88 0.93
N ASP A 145 8.50 7.93 1.45
CA ASP A 145 7.50 7.78 2.51
C ASP A 145 6.14 7.54 1.86
N VAL A 146 5.39 6.57 2.37
CA VAL A 146 4.03 6.24 1.93
C VAL A 146 3.11 6.38 3.13
N SER A 147 1.97 7.05 2.94
CA SER A 147 0.95 7.25 3.95
C SER A 147 -0.39 6.75 3.45
N PHE A 148 -1.03 5.94 4.28
CA PHE A 148 -2.37 5.41 4.03
C PHE A 148 -3.27 5.67 5.23
N ARG A 149 -4.39 6.33 4.97
CA ARG A 149 -5.48 6.51 5.93
C ARG A 149 -6.72 5.87 5.36
N HIS A 150 -7.44 5.15 6.20
CA HIS A 150 -8.68 4.47 5.82
C HIS A 150 -9.67 4.60 6.96
N HIS A 151 -10.92 4.81 6.60
CA HIS A 151 -12.07 4.73 7.47
C HIS A 151 -13.15 3.94 6.75
N PHE A 152 -13.69 2.92 7.42
CA PHE A 152 -14.87 2.20 7.00
C PHE A 152 -15.72 1.90 8.23
N ARG A 153 -17.02 2.21 8.14
CA ARG A 153 -17.99 1.84 9.17
C ARG A 153 -19.35 1.59 8.55
N ALA A 154 -19.85 0.36 8.72
CA ALA A 154 -21.23 0.04 8.40
C ALA A 154 -22.18 0.72 9.40
N ARG A 155 -23.25 1.35 8.91
CA ARG A 155 -24.32 1.98 9.70
C ARG A 155 -25.66 1.34 9.32
N ALA A 156 -26.67 1.52 10.19
CA ALA A 156 -28.01 0.98 9.94
C ALA A 156 -28.64 1.46 8.62
N PHE A 157 -28.25 2.66 8.15
CA PHE A 157 -28.82 3.31 6.96
C PHE A 157 -27.75 3.76 5.95
N GLY A 158 -26.57 3.14 5.93
CA GLY A 158 -25.51 3.49 4.98
C GLY A 158 -24.12 3.02 5.38
N HIS A 159 -23.11 3.46 4.63
CA HIS A 159 -21.71 3.16 4.88
C HIS A 159 -20.92 4.45 4.97
N GLU A 160 -20.18 4.64 6.06
CA GLU A 160 -19.14 5.67 6.12
C GLU A 160 -17.88 5.05 5.55
N TRP A 161 -17.43 5.53 4.39
CA TRP A 161 -16.18 5.08 3.80
C TRP A 161 -15.39 6.26 3.28
N ASN A 162 -14.11 6.31 3.62
CA ASN A 162 -13.15 7.17 2.97
C ASN A 162 -11.74 6.61 3.13
N TYR A 163 -10.88 6.89 2.18
CA TYR A 163 -9.46 6.62 2.31
C TYR A 163 -8.64 7.65 1.53
N SER A 164 -7.37 7.76 1.92
CA SER A 164 -6.37 8.56 1.21
C SER A 164 -5.05 7.81 1.18
N LEU A 165 -4.48 7.65 0.00
CA LEU A 165 -3.16 7.08 -0.22
C LEU A 165 -2.26 8.13 -0.87
N GLY A 166 -1.07 8.33 -0.32
CA GLY A 166 -0.12 9.30 -0.86
C GLY A 166 1.32 8.97 -0.51
N TYR A 167 2.23 9.69 -1.16
CA TYR A 167 3.65 9.44 -1.07
C TYR A 167 4.49 10.73 -1.05
N LYS A 168 5.73 10.62 -0.60
CA LYS A 168 6.73 11.69 -0.63
C LYS A 168 8.11 11.12 -0.96
N ILE A 169 8.72 11.62 -2.02
CA ILE A 169 10.06 11.22 -2.45
C ILE A 169 11.14 12.02 -1.71
N HIS A 170 12.11 11.32 -1.15
CA HIS A 170 13.33 11.88 -0.56
C HIS A 170 14.54 11.48 -1.40
N ARG A 171 14.85 12.25 -2.46
CA ARG A 171 16.02 11.97 -3.34
C ARG A 171 17.38 12.05 -2.62
N ARG A 172 17.42 12.74 -1.47
CA ARG A 172 18.63 12.92 -0.65
C ARG A 172 18.23 12.84 0.83
N PRO A 173 17.95 11.64 1.35
CA PRO A 173 17.45 11.49 2.71
C PRO A 173 18.49 12.04 3.68
N ALA A 174 18.05 12.96 4.54
CA ALA A 174 18.88 13.41 5.63
C ALA A 174 19.11 12.25 6.62
N PRO A 175 20.24 12.21 7.35
CA PRO A 175 20.38 11.31 8.50
C PRO A 175 19.30 11.55 9.58
N GLU A 176 18.66 12.71 9.55
CA GLU A 176 17.54 13.14 10.38
C GLU A 176 16.24 13.22 9.58
N ALA A 177 16.05 12.29 8.63
CA ALA A 177 14.78 12.21 7.90
C ALA A 177 13.60 12.18 8.88
N PRO A 178 12.47 12.86 8.57
CA PRO A 178 11.36 13.01 9.48
C PRO A 178 10.94 11.68 10.10
N ASP A 179 10.75 11.70 11.41
CA ASP A 179 10.24 10.57 12.16
C ASP A 179 8.72 10.46 11.94
N GLY A 180 8.13 9.32 12.28
CA GLY A 180 6.69 9.09 12.10
C GLY A 180 5.82 10.16 12.79
N LYS A 181 6.24 10.73 13.92
CA LYS A 181 5.49 11.80 14.61
C LYS A 181 5.54 13.10 13.82
N GLY A 182 6.71 13.45 13.27
CA GLY A 182 6.88 14.59 12.37
C GLY A 182 5.97 14.48 11.16
N ILE A 183 5.96 13.31 10.50
CA ILE A 183 5.11 13.06 9.34
C ILE A 183 3.61 13.18 9.70
N ILE A 184 3.18 12.60 10.83
CA ILE A 184 1.78 12.73 11.27
C ILE A 184 1.39 14.19 11.45
N ARG A 185 2.28 15.01 12.03
CA ARG A 185 2.01 16.44 12.21
C ARG A 185 1.87 17.14 10.86
N ASP A 186 2.80 16.90 9.94
CA ASP A 186 2.76 17.49 8.59
C ASP A 186 1.46 17.10 7.84
N LEU A 187 0.98 15.86 8.03
CA LEU A 187 -0.26 15.37 7.39
C LEU A 187 -1.55 15.74 8.14
N LYS A 188 -1.51 16.28 9.36
CA LYS A 188 -2.73 16.62 10.12
C LYS A 188 -3.44 17.86 9.57
N GLU A 189 -2.71 18.72 8.88
CA GLU A 189 -3.24 19.98 8.34
C GLU A 189 -3.95 19.81 6.98
N ASN A 190 -4.10 18.57 6.51
CA ASN A 190 -4.75 18.25 5.26
C ASN A 190 -5.92 17.27 5.47
N ASN A 191 -7.12 17.75 5.11
CA ASN A 191 -8.36 17.00 5.09
C ASN A 191 -8.36 16.01 3.91
N TYR A 192 -7.63 14.90 4.01
CA TYR A 192 -7.65 13.77 3.07
C TYR A 192 -6.77 13.85 1.81
N HIS A 193 -6.19 15.00 1.48
CA HIS A 193 -5.28 15.10 0.32
C HIS A 193 -3.80 15.25 0.73
N HIS A 194 -2.92 14.51 0.06
CA HIS A 194 -1.47 14.62 0.20
C HIS A 194 -0.95 15.66 -0.79
N THR A 195 -1.00 16.95 -0.44
CA THR A 195 -0.68 18.06 -1.37
C THR A 195 0.31 19.10 -0.82
N LYS A 196 0.73 18.99 0.44
CA LYS A 196 1.62 19.95 1.10
C LYS A 196 2.99 19.35 1.37
N ASP A 197 3.99 20.22 1.51
CA ASP A 197 5.35 19.85 1.93
C ASP A 197 5.99 18.73 1.11
N GLY A 198 5.72 18.70 -0.20
CA GLY A 198 6.25 17.69 -1.13
C GLY A 198 5.54 16.33 -1.07
N TRP A 199 4.47 16.19 -0.29
CA TRP A 199 3.55 15.07 -0.41
C TRP A 199 2.74 15.17 -1.70
N ARG A 200 2.52 14.02 -2.34
CA ARG A 200 1.67 13.83 -3.52
C ARG A 200 0.62 12.76 -3.25
N THR A 201 -0.56 12.95 -3.80
CA THR A 201 -1.68 12.00 -3.64
C THR A 201 -1.55 10.92 -4.71
N ILE A 202 -1.72 9.66 -4.33
CA ILE A 202 -1.87 8.54 -5.27
C ILE A 202 -3.34 8.43 -5.63
N SER A 203 -4.18 8.26 -4.62
CA SER A 203 -5.64 8.21 -4.79
C SER A 203 -6.37 8.59 -3.51
N THR A 204 -7.64 8.94 -3.70
CA THR A 204 -8.61 9.07 -2.62
C THR A 204 -9.91 8.40 -3.06
N GLY A 205 -10.64 7.85 -2.10
CA GLY A 205 -12.02 7.40 -2.30
C GLY A 205 -12.87 7.78 -1.11
N TYR A 206 -14.15 8.09 -1.34
CA TYR A 206 -15.13 8.38 -0.29
C TYR A 206 -16.56 8.23 -0.82
N TYR A 207 -17.53 8.03 0.07
CA TYR A 207 -18.93 8.26 -0.26
C TYR A 207 -19.29 9.74 -0.04
N ASP A 208 -19.92 10.36 -1.03
CA ASP A 208 -20.43 11.72 -0.87
C ASP A 208 -21.71 11.77 0.00
N GLU A 209 -22.27 12.97 0.19
CA GLU A 209 -23.47 13.18 1.02
C GLU A 209 -24.71 12.39 0.53
N LYS A 210 -24.68 11.87 -0.71
CA LYS A 210 -25.74 11.07 -1.31
C LYS A 210 -25.41 9.57 -1.31
N ASN A 211 -24.38 9.16 -0.57
CA ASN A 211 -23.83 7.81 -0.59
C ASN A 211 -23.32 7.36 -1.97
N VAL A 212 -22.96 8.29 -2.86
CA VAL A 212 -22.40 7.94 -4.17
C VAL A 212 -20.90 7.77 -4.04
N GLU A 213 -20.37 6.67 -4.57
CA GLU A 213 -18.93 6.40 -4.57
C GLU A 213 -18.20 7.47 -5.39
N ARG A 214 -17.25 8.17 -4.77
CA ARG A 214 -16.32 9.10 -5.41
C ARG A 214 -14.92 8.57 -5.24
N GLY A 215 -14.18 8.50 -6.34
CA GLY A 215 -12.84 7.96 -6.37
C GLY A 215 -12.03 8.60 -7.48
N GLU A 216 -10.77 8.90 -7.21
CA GLU A 216 -9.85 9.45 -8.21
C GLU A 216 -8.41 8.99 -7.95
N VAL A 217 -7.70 8.70 -9.03
CA VAL A 217 -6.25 8.52 -9.06
C VAL A 217 -5.63 9.82 -9.53
N TYR A 218 -4.70 10.35 -8.74
CA TYR A 218 -4.03 11.63 -8.98
C TYR A 218 -2.61 11.47 -9.52
N LEU A 219 -2.13 10.24 -9.69
CA LEU A 219 -0.84 9.98 -10.32
C LEU A 219 -0.88 10.37 -11.80
N GLY A 220 0.10 11.17 -12.21
CA GLY A 220 0.46 11.36 -13.60
C GLY A 220 1.55 10.39 -14.06
N HIS A 221 1.84 10.43 -15.35
CA HIS A 221 2.87 9.59 -15.96
C HIS A 221 4.28 9.87 -15.42
N GLU A 222 4.62 11.15 -15.28
CA GLU A 222 5.90 11.58 -14.71
C GLU A 222 6.07 11.12 -13.25
N ASP A 223 4.98 11.05 -12.48
CA ASP A 223 5.01 10.54 -11.11
C ASP A 223 5.42 9.06 -11.06
N VAL A 224 4.83 8.24 -11.93
CA VAL A 224 5.12 6.81 -11.99
C VAL A 224 6.56 6.57 -12.45
N PHE A 225 7.05 7.34 -13.41
CA PHE A 225 8.46 7.32 -13.83
C PHE A 225 9.39 7.70 -12.68
N ASP A 226 9.12 8.80 -11.98
CA ASP A 226 9.91 9.23 -10.81
C ASP A 226 9.98 8.14 -9.73
N ILE A 227 8.88 7.43 -9.49
CA ILE A 227 8.82 6.30 -8.54
C ILE A 227 9.64 5.12 -9.07
N CYS A 228 9.49 4.77 -10.35
CA CYS A 228 10.18 3.63 -10.97
C CYS A 228 11.70 3.85 -11.02
N ASP A 229 12.15 5.00 -11.51
CA ASP A 229 13.55 5.42 -11.55
C ASP A 229 14.18 5.36 -10.16
N LEU A 230 13.44 5.81 -9.15
CA LEU A 230 13.93 5.80 -7.79
C LEU A 230 14.09 4.37 -7.27
N LEU A 231 13.09 3.50 -7.44
CA LEU A 231 13.06 2.17 -6.82
C LEU A 231 13.90 1.13 -7.58
N LEU A 232 13.85 1.16 -8.91
CA LEU A 232 14.45 0.16 -9.80
C LEU A 232 15.62 0.71 -10.63
N GLY A 233 16.00 1.97 -10.44
CA GLY A 233 16.96 2.65 -11.29
C GLY A 233 16.34 3.12 -12.62
N PRO A 234 17.10 3.89 -13.42
CA PRO A 234 16.63 4.48 -14.67
C PRO A 234 15.91 3.47 -15.56
N ILE A 235 14.76 3.91 -16.10
CA ILE A 235 14.00 3.17 -17.11
C ILE A 235 13.97 3.91 -18.43
N ASP A 236 14.20 3.17 -19.51
CA ASP A 236 14.00 3.67 -20.86
C ASP A 236 12.61 3.25 -21.33
N GLU A 237 11.86 4.20 -21.88
CA GLU A 237 10.59 3.91 -22.51
C GLU A 237 10.83 3.16 -23.83
N PRO A 238 10.12 2.06 -24.11
CA PRO A 238 10.29 1.33 -25.35
C PRO A 238 9.84 2.17 -26.55
N ASP A 239 10.53 2.01 -27.68
CA ASP A 239 10.15 2.67 -28.93
C ASP A 239 8.71 2.31 -29.34
N GLN A 240 8.06 3.20 -30.11
CA GLN A 240 6.70 2.96 -30.60
C GLN A 240 6.59 1.67 -31.44
N ASP A 241 7.67 1.28 -32.12
CA ASP A 241 7.74 0.07 -32.95
C ASP A 241 8.32 -1.14 -32.20
N ALA A 242 8.59 -1.02 -30.89
CA ALA A 242 9.09 -2.12 -30.08
C ALA A 242 8.11 -3.31 -30.05
N PRO A 243 8.61 -4.56 -29.93
CA PRO A 243 7.78 -5.74 -29.78
C PRO A 243 6.78 -5.61 -28.63
N GLU A 244 5.58 -6.20 -28.79
CA GLU A 244 4.52 -6.08 -27.78
C GLU A 244 4.94 -6.66 -26.42
N ASP A 245 5.72 -7.75 -26.40
CA ASP A 245 6.24 -8.33 -25.16
C ASP A 245 7.15 -7.35 -24.39
N GLU A 246 7.92 -6.52 -25.09
CA GLU A 246 8.77 -5.50 -24.49
C GLU A 246 7.93 -4.37 -23.89
N LYS A 247 6.90 -3.92 -24.61
CA LYS A 247 5.92 -2.95 -24.11
C LYS A 247 5.17 -3.48 -22.90
N ILE A 248 4.76 -4.75 -22.90
CA ILE A 248 4.09 -5.39 -21.77
C ILE A 248 5.03 -5.47 -20.57
N ALA A 249 6.30 -5.86 -20.77
CA ALA A 249 7.28 -5.92 -19.69
C ALA A 249 7.52 -4.54 -19.08
N PHE A 250 7.57 -3.49 -19.91
CA PHE A 250 7.66 -2.10 -19.47
C PHE A 250 6.43 -1.68 -18.64
N ARG A 251 5.22 -1.90 -19.16
CA ARG A 251 3.95 -1.63 -18.45
C ARG A 251 3.91 -2.32 -17.08
N ARG A 252 4.25 -3.62 -17.02
CA ARG A 252 4.34 -4.38 -15.77
C ARG A 252 5.31 -3.77 -14.77
N ARG A 253 6.48 -3.33 -15.24
CA ARG A 253 7.49 -2.69 -14.39
C ARG A 253 6.96 -1.41 -13.75
N LEU A 254 6.25 -0.57 -14.50
CA LEU A 254 5.59 0.63 -13.97
C LEU A 254 4.52 0.27 -12.91
N VAL A 255 3.65 -0.68 -13.24
CA VAL A 255 2.58 -1.14 -12.34
C VAL A 255 3.14 -1.74 -11.04
N TRP A 256 4.21 -2.53 -11.12
CA TRP A 256 4.87 -3.08 -9.94
C TRP A 256 5.38 -2.00 -8.98
N CYS A 257 5.90 -0.90 -9.49
CA CYS A 257 6.39 0.19 -8.65
C CYS A 257 5.25 0.87 -7.86
N VAL A 258 4.09 1.07 -8.47
CA VAL A 258 2.90 1.60 -7.78
C VAL A 258 2.38 0.57 -6.77
N ARG A 259 2.27 -0.71 -7.17
CA ARG A 259 1.85 -1.81 -6.28
C ARG A 259 2.79 -1.99 -5.10
N LEU A 260 4.08 -1.72 -5.24
CA LEU A 260 5.03 -1.76 -4.14
C LEU A 260 4.77 -0.66 -3.11
N LEU A 261 4.36 0.55 -3.54
CA LEU A 261 3.92 1.59 -2.60
C LEU A 261 2.68 1.12 -1.81
N MET A 262 1.71 0.52 -2.49
CA MET A 262 0.50 -0.04 -1.87
C MET A 262 0.82 -1.18 -0.89
N ALA A 263 1.66 -2.13 -1.30
CA ALA A 263 2.08 -3.26 -0.48
C ALA A 263 2.84 -2.80 0.78
N SER A 264 3.59 -1.70 0.70
CA SER A 264 4.32 -1.13 1.85
C SER A 264 3.42 -0.68 3.00
N VAL A 265 2.13 -0.46 2.74
CA VAL A 265 1.09 -0.12 3.72
C VAL A 265 0.06 -1.23 3.89
N GLY A 266 0.32 -2.41 3.33
CA GLY A 266 -0.48 -3.62 3.54
C GLY A 266 -1.61 -3.83 2.54
N ILE A 267 -1.68 -3.03 1.48
CA ILE A 267 -2.70 -3.17 0.44
C ILE A 267 -2.20 -4.17 -0.62
N GLY A 268 -2.88 -5.30 -0.74
CA GLY A 268 -2.68 -6.27 -1.82
C GLY A 268 -3.68 -6.02 -2.94
N TYR A 269 -3.22 -5.43 -4.04
CA TYR A 269 -4.03 -5.20 -5.23
C TYR A 269 -3.26 -5.70 -6.45
N LYS A 270 -3.85 -6.61 -7.23
CA LYS A 270 -3.31 -7.07 -8.52
C LYS A 270 -3.95 -6.29 -9.65
N MET A 271 -3.12 -5.79 -10.56
CA MET A 271 -3.57 -4.99 -11.69
C MET A 271 -3.16 -5.67 -12.98
N ALA A 272 -4.12 -5.85 -13.87
CA ALA A 272 -3.91 -6.38 -15.21
C ALA A 272 -3.07 -5.40 -16.04
N CYS A 273 -2.09 -5.95 -16.76
CA CYS A 273 -1.27 -5.21 -17.72
C CYS A 273 -1.61 -5.55 -19.18
N VAL A 274 -2.46 -6.57 -19.39
CA VAL A 274 -3.02 -7.02 -20.67
C VAL A 274 -4.46 -7.49 -20.49
N ASP A 275 -5.24 -7.54 -21.57
CA ASP A 275 -6.67 -7.90 -21.51
C ASP A 275 -6.94 -9.33 -21.00
N SER A 276 -5.97 -10.24 -21.14
CA SER A 276 -6.08 -11.62 -20.65
C SER A 276 -5.87 -11.76 -19.14
N GLU A 277 -5.51 -10.68 -18.45
CA GLU A 277 -5.33 -10.65 -17.00
C GLU A 277 -6.53 -9.99 -16.31
N GLU A 278 -6.77 -10.34 -15.05
CA GLU A 278 -7.83 -9.76 -14.24
C GLU A 278 -7.26 -8.85 -13.15
N ASP A 279 -8.03 -7.81 -12.83
CA ASP A 279 -7.78 -6.97 -11.66
C ASP A 279 -8.33 -7.68 -10.41
N ASP A 280 -7.58 -7.67 -9.31
CA ASP A 280 -8.00 -8.26 -8.04
C ASP A 280 -7.59 -7.34 -6.90
N GLY A 281 -8.54 -6.50 -6.48
CA GLY A 281 -8.39 -5.55 -5.39
C GLY A 281 -8.76 -6.09 -4.01
N VAL A 282 -9.14 -7.37 -3.91
CA VAL A 282 -9.79 -7.91 -2.73
C VAL A 282 -8.90 -8.94 -2.03
N SER A 283 -8.08 -8.46 -1.11
CA SER A 283 -7.34 -9.32 -0.18
C SER A 283 -8.33 -10.11 0.70
N THR A 284 -8.24 -11.44 0.70
CA THR A 284 -9.16 -12.33 1.46
C THR A 284 -8.98 -12.30 2.97
N ASP A 285 -7.91 -11.66 3.46
CA ASP A 285 -7.39 -11.82 4.81
C ASP A 285 -7.28 -10.51 5.62
N MET A 286 -7.46 -9.36 4.96
CA MET A 286 -7.66 -8.02 5.54
C MET A 286 -8.08 -7.10 4.38
N ARG A 287 -9.39 -6.84 4.27
CA ARG A 287 -9.94 -6.14 3.10
C ARG A 287 -9.88 -4.63 3.31
N TRP A 288 -8.79 -4.01 2.83
CA TRP A 288 -8.79 -2.56 2.62
C TRP A 288 -9.74 -2.23 1.47
N LEU A 289 -10.84 -1.55 1.77
CA LEU A 289 -11.74 -1.09 0.74
C LEU A 289 -11.11 0.14 0.07
N VAL A 290 -10.49 -0.05 -1.10
CA VAL A 290 -9.90 1.03 -1.90
C VAL A 290 -10.75 1.43 -3.11
N GLU A 291 -11.78 0.65 -3.39
CA GLU A 291 -12.87 0.91 -4.34
C GLU A 291 -13.99 -0.08 -4.05
N ASN A 292 -15.22 0.25 -4.44
CA ASN A 292 -16.37 -0.63 -4.27
C ASN A 292 -16.93 -1.15 -5.60
N TYR A 293 -17.04 -0.29 -6.62
CA TYR A 293 -17.54 -0.70 -7.93
C TYR A 293 -16.59 -0.39 -9.09
N GLY A 294 -16.46 -1.37 -9.99
CA GLY A 294 -15.99 -1.16 -11.35
C GLY A 294 -14.57 -0.64 -11.46
N ASN A 295 -13.59 -1.26 -10.77
CA ASN A 295 -12.13 -1.22 -11.01
C ASN A 295 -11.51 0.15 -11.38
N TRP A 296 -12.11 1.26 -10.93
CA TRP A 296 -11.70 2.60 -11.34
C TRP A 296 -10.28 2.92 -10.86
N PHE A 297 -9.86 2.31 -9.75
CA PHE A 297 -8.52 2.47 -9.22
C PHE A 297 -7.49 1.82 -10.15
N ALA A 298 -7.68 0.57 -10.56
CA ALA A 298 -6.79 -0.11 -11.50
C ALA A 298 -6.67 0.64 -12.84
N ARG A 299 -7.80 1.09 -13.41
CA ARG A 299 -7.80 1.91 -14.63
C ARG A 299 -7.02 3.20 -14.47
N GLY A 300 -7.22 3.90 -13.35
CA GLY A 300 -6.49 5.12 -13.05
C GLY A 300 -4.98 4.89 -12.97
N ILE A 301 -4.55 3.79 -12.34
CA ILE A 301 -3.13 3.41 -12.31
C ILE A 301 -2.61 3.07 -13.71
N ARG A 302 -3.32 2.28 -14.51
CA ARG A 302 -2.90 1.97 -15.90
C ARG A 302 -2.71 3.25 -16.73
N LYS A 303 -3.67 4.17 -16.64
CA LYS A 303 -3.59 5.48 -17.29
C LYS A 303 -2.37 6.28 -16.81
N ALA A 304 -2.08 6.28 -15.51
CA ALA A 304 -0.85 6.87 -14.98
C ALA A 304 0.40 6.17 -15.52
N CYS A 305 0.36 4.85 -15.69
CA CYS A 305 1.43 4.09 -16.36
C CYS A 305 1.50 4.31 -17.89
N GLY A 306 0.61 5.12 -18.49
CA GLY A 306 0.66 5.47 -19.91
C GLY A 306 -0.01 4.46 -20.85
N PHE A 307 -0.88 3.58 -20.35
CA PHE A 307 -1.62 2.64 -21.18
C PHE A 307 -3.05 2.41 -20.68
N GLU A 308 -3.88 1.81 -21.53
CA GLU A 308 -5.25 1.40 -21.19
C GLU A 308 -5.51 0.02 -21.81
N LEU A 309 -6.35 -0.79 -21.17
CA LEU A 309 -6.85 -2.05 -21.72
C LEU A 309 -8.08 -1.81 -22.60
N THR A 310 -8.42 -2.76 -23.46
CA THR A 310 -9.60 -2.60 -24.35
C THR A 310 -10.90 -2.45 -23.57
N ARG A 311 -11.01 -3.13 -22.42
CA ARG A 311 -12.18 -3.04 -21.53
C ARG A 311 -12.26 -1.75 -20.70
N ASP A 312 -11.16 -0.99 -20.57
CA ASP A 312 -11.10 0.15 -19.64
C ASP A 312 -12.12 1.24 -20.00
N ALA A 313 -12.35 1.48 -21.30
CA ALA A 313 -13.31 2.48 -21.76
C ALA A 313 -14.77 2.09 -21.41
N GLU A 314 -15.11 0.81 -21.55
CA GLU A 314 -16.43 0.27 -21.23
C GLU A 314 -16.67 0.28 -19.73
N GLU A 315 -15.73 -0.23 -18.93
CA GLU A 315 -15.85 -0.21 -17.46
C GLU A 315 -15.94 1.22 -16.90
N ALA A 316 -15.22 2.18 -17.50
CA ALA A 316 -15.33 3.59 -17.13
C ALA A 316 -16.72 4.16 -17.45
N GLN A 317 -17.38 3.70 -18.52
CA GLN A 317 -18.76 4.07 -18.81
C GLN A 317 -19.73 3.44 -17.81
N GLN A 318 -19.59 2.14 -17.54
CA GLN A 318 -20.40 1.42 -16.55
C GLN A 318 -20.31 2.08 -15.16
N PHE A 319 -19.11 2.48 -14.73
CA PHE A 319 -18.95 3.21 -13.46
C PHE A 319 -19.68 4.55 -13.44
N ARG A 320 -19.66 5.33 -14.53
CA ARG A 320 -20.41 6.59 -14.63
C ARG A 320 -21.92 6.36 -14.61
N GLU A 321 -22.39 5.32 -15.27
CA GLU A 321 -23.81 4.93 -15.28
C GLU A 321 -24.27 4.50 -13.88
N TYR A 322 -23.47 3.68 -13.19
CA TYR A 322 -23.70 3.30 -11.79
C TYR A 322 -23.76 4.54 -10.87
N GLN A 323 -22.81 5.48 -10.98
CA GLN A 323 -22.84 6.71 -10.20
C GLN A 323 -24.11 7.54 -10.47
N LYS A 324 -24.55 7.60 -11.72
CA LYS A 324 -25.77 8.32 -12.10
C LYS A 324 -27.03 7.65 -11.53
N GLU A 325 -27.10 6.33 -11.57
CA GLU A 325 -28.19 5.54 -10.98
C GLU A 325 -28.28 5.80 -9.47
N GLN A 326 -27.15 5.71 -8.75
CA GLN A 326 -27.09 6.03 -7.32
C GLN A 326 -27.52 7.47 -7.01
N GLU A 327 -27.15 8.44 -7.85
CA GLU A 327 -27.61 9.83 -7.72
C GLU A 327 -29.12 9.99 -7.95
N GLU A 328 -29.71 9.22 -8.86
CA GLU A 328 -31.15 9.22 -9.14
C GLU A 328 -31.93 8.55 -8.02
N GLU A 329 -31.45 7.41 -7.51
CA GLU A 329 -31.99 6.74 -6.33
C GLU A 329 -32.02 7.69 -5.12
N ALA A 330 -30.89 8.35 -4.82
CA ALA A 330 -30.78 9.32 -3.73
C ALA A 330 -31.68 10.56 -3.89
N ARG A 331 -32.08 10.92 -5.13
CA ARG A 331 -33.08 11.97 -5.38
C ARG A 331 -34.51 11.47 -5.24
N SER A 332 -34.76 10.19 -5.54
CA SER A 332 -36.10 9.60 -5.63
C SER A 332 -36.62 9.01 -4.32
N GLY A 333 -35.74 8.64 -3.38
CA GLY A 333 -36.11 8.23 -2.02
C GLY A 333 -35.47 9.16 -0.98
N GLY A 334 -36.19 9.91 -0.16
CA GLY A 334 -37.63 10.04 0.04
C GLY A 334 -37.80 10.84 1.34
N GLY A 335 -38.66 11.84 1.36
CA GLY A 335 -39.12 12.42 2.63
C GLY A 335 -39.74 11.30 3.45
N PHE A 336 -39.06 10.86 4.49
CA PHE A 336 -39.73 10.18 5.60
C PHE A 336 -40.67 11.24 6.21
N ASP A 337 -41.93 11.26 5.77
CA ASP A 337 -42.99 11.81 6.60
C ASP A 337 -43.04 10.90 7.84
N ASP A 338 -42.61 11.44 8.98
CA ASP A 338 -42.49 10.79 10.29
C ASP A 338 -43.84 10.25 10.84
N GLU A 339 -44.95 10.31 10.08
CA GLU A 339 -46.29 9.98 10.59
C GLU A 339 -46.73 8.52 10.37
N ASP A 340 -46.04 7.72 9.57
CA ASP A 340 -46.43 6.33 9.28
C ASP A 340 -45.31 5.30 9.51
N MET A 341 -44.66 5.32 10.68
CA MET A 341 -43.83 4.21 11.15
C MET A 341 -44.68 3.24 12.01
N PRO A 342 -45.19 2.12 11.48
CA PRO A 342 -45.65 1.03 12.34
C PRO A 342 -44.45 0.44 13.10
N ASP A 343 -44.62 0.21 14.40
CA ASP A 343 -43.66 -0.40 15.34
C ASP A 343 -43.24 -1.84 14.94
N PHE A 344 -42.55 -2.00 13.81
CA PHE A 344 -42.11 -3.30 13.33
C PHE A 344 -40.64 -3.25 12.91
N PHE A 345 -39.80 -3.84 13.75
CA PHE A 345 -38.42 -4.19 13.46
C PHE A 345 -38.28 -4.82 12.06
N ALA A 346 -37.51 -4.19 11.18
CA ALA A 346 -37.16 -4.74 9.87
C ALA A 346 -35.66 -5.04 9.79
N PRO A 347 -35.24 -6.29 9.55
CA PRO A 347 -33.92 -6.64 9.02
C PRO A 347 -34.06 -6.81 7.50
N GLY A 348 -33.85 -5.74 6.73
CA GLY A 348 -34.11 -5.79 5.27
C GLY A 348 -32.98 -5.26 4.40
N PHE A 349 -32.34 -4.15 4.79
CA PHE A 349 -31.37 -3.49 3.91
C PHE A 349 -29.94 -4.06 3.99
N GLY A 350 -29.56 -4.66 5.12
CA GLY A 350 -28.23 -5.29 5.26
C GLY A 350 -28.06 -6.59 4.46
N ALA A 351 -29.15 -7.26 4.09
CA ALA A 351 -29.11 -8.59 3.48
C ALA A 351 -28.68 -8.57 2.01
N ALA A 352 -28.97 -7.51 1.25
CA ALA A 352 -28.61 -7.44 -0.17
C ALA A 352 -27.11 -7.22 -0.37
N LEU A 353 -26.47 -6.36 0.43
CA LEU A 353 -25.03 -6.17 0.38
C LEU A 353 -24.26 -7.36 1.00
N LEU A 354 -24.77 -7.95 2.10
CA LEU A 354 -24.22 -9.20 2.62
C LEU A 354 -24.38 -10.35 1.62
N ALA A 355 -25.47 -10.39 0.85
CA ALA A 355 -25.66 -11.36 -0.23
C ALA A 355 -24.73 -11.09 -1.42
N GLN A 356 -24.49 -9.83 -1.80
CA GLN A 356 -23.52 -9.47 -2.85
C GLN A 356 -22.08 -9.82 -2.42
N LEU A 357 -21.72 -9.52 -1.16
CA LEU A 357 -20.42 -9.84 -0.57
C LEU A 357 -20.24 -11.36 -0.38
N ALA A 358 -21.30 -12.09 -0.04
CA ALA A 358 -21.29 -13.55 0.07
C ALA A 358 -21.32 -14.27 -1.29
N MET A 359 -21.99 -13.71 -2.30
CA MET A 359 -22.00 -14.24 -3.68
C MET A 359 -20.63 -14.09 -4.33
N ASN A 360 -19.95 -12.94 -4.15
CA ASN A 360 -18.57 -12.75 -4.62
C ASN A 360 -17.58 -13.68 -3.91
N ALA A 361 -17.82 -14.02 -2.64
CA ALA A 361 -16.99 -15.00 -1.91
C ALA A 361 -17.22 -16.46 -2.33
N ASN A 362 -18.45 -16.83 -2.74
CA ASN A 362 -18.79 -18.20 -3.16
C ASN A 362 -18.39 -18.49 -4.62
N LEU A 363 -18.46 -17.52 -5.52
CA LEU A 363 -18.01 -17.70 -6.92
C LEU A 363 -16.51 -18.01 -7.03
N GLN A 364 -15.69 -17.59 -6.06
CA GLN A 364 -14.26 -17.91 -6.02
C GLN A 364 -13.93 -19.28 -5.39
N ARG A 365 -14.85 -19.88 -4.61
CA ARG A 365 -14.64 -21.25 -4.07
C ARG A 365 -14.87 -22.33 -5.11
N ASP A 366 -15.80 -22.12 -6.05
CA ASP A 366 -16.13 -23.10 -7.08
C ASP A 366 -15.14 -23.11 -8.27
N ALA A 367 -14.29 -22.08 -8.39
CA ALA A 367 -13.23 -22.02 -9.42
C ALA A 367 -11.90 -22.70 -9.00
N GLY A 368 -11.76 -23.11 -7.74
CA GLY A 368 -10.53 -23.73 -7.20
C GLY A 368 -10.55 -25.27 -7.14
N GLY A 369 -11.52 -25.92 -7.81
CA GLY A 369 -11.78 -27.34 -7.69
C GLY A 369 -11.60 -28.14 -8.98
N VAL A 370 -10.51 -27.96 -9.72
CA VAL A 370 -10.00 -28.95 -10.69
C VAL A 370 -8.47 -28.87 -10.75
N ASP A 371 -7.81 -29.52 -9.78
CA ASP A 371 -6.89 -30.65 -9.97
C ASP A 371 -6.34 -31.14 -8.61
#